data_AF-A0A3E4S406-F1
#
_entry.id   AF-A0A3E4S406-F1
#
_cell.length_a   1.000
_cell.length_b   1.000
_cell.length_c   1.000
_cell.angle_alpha   90.00
_cell.angle_beta   90.00
_cell.angle_gamma   90.00
#
_symmetry.space_group_name_H-M   'P 1'
#
loop_
_entity.id
_entity.type
_entity.pdbx_description
1 polymer ?
#
loop_
_entity_poly.entity_id
_entity_poly.type
_entity_poly.pdbx_seq_one_letter_code
_entity_poly.pdbx_strand_id
1 'polypeptide(L)'
;MNWLKRLLHMEEPEPVEKPEPKPPVLEPCPICGRTPKPKYVYDAILIRYYCQEDSVWLLSEWCDHSASIFSFAPFEDKDVPKWNIGCRLLRTIVAVPVPECPVCGEKPTVQPDTESDIPQLVCSCNELLGNDGITNVYQRKHEWIRRCVALKRKQDNVSEMEQLIGETQ
;
A
#
# COMPACT_ATOMS: atom_id res chain seq x y z
N MET A 1 17.65 18.87 -57.88
CA MET A 1 16.51 18.72 -56.96
C MET A 1 16.86 18.79 -55.45
N ASN A 2 18.06 19.25 -55.07
CA ASN A 2 18.53 19.17 -53.66
C ASN A 2 18.66 20.53 -52.92
N TRP A 3 18.55 21.66 -53.60
CA TRP A 3 18.75 22.99 -52.99
C TRP A 3 17.48 23.57 -52.37
N LEU A 4 16.30 23.34 -52.98
CA LEU A 4 15.00 23.77 -52.48
C LEU A 4 14.61 23.11 -51.15
N LYS A 5 15.01 21.85 -50.92
CA LYS A 5 14.74 21.14 -49.66
C LYS A 5 15.52 21.72 -48.47
N ARG A 6 16.74 22.22 -48.70
CA ARG A 6 17.57 22.89 -47.68
C ARG A 6 17.08 24.29 -47.32
N LEU A 7 16.57 25.05 -48.29
CA LEU A 7 16.01 26.39 -48.09
C LEU A 7 14.72 26.39 -47.25
N LEU A 8 13.96 25.31 -47.30
CA LEU A 8 12.72 25.15 -46.57
C LEU A 8 12.88 24.41 -45.22
N HIS A 9 14.11 24.13 -44.78
CA HIS A 9 14.40 23.31 -43.59
C HIS A 9 13.57 22.01 -43.52
N MET A 10 13.37 21.37 -44.68
CA MET A 10 12.57 20.14 -44.82
C MET A 10 13.41 18.85 -44.78
N GLU A 11 14.69 18.95 -44.43
CA GLU A 11 15.43 17.78 -43.94
C GLU A 11 14.88 17.49 -42.54
N GLU A 12 13.94 16.54 -42.44
CA GLU A 12 13.60 15.93 -41.17
C GLU A 12 14.93 15.49 -40.55
N PRO A 13 15.30 15.99 -39.36
CA PRO A 13 16.51 15.51 -38.70
C PRO A 13 16.37 14.00 -38.58
N GLU A 14 17.42 13.26 -38.94
CA GLU A 14 17.45 11.83 -38.69
C GLU A 14 17.04 11.60 -37.23
N PRO A 15 16.10 10.68 -36.95
CA PRO A 15 15.65 10.45 -35.60
C PRO A 15 16.87 10.06 -34.77
N VAL A 16 17.39 11.01 -34.01
CA VAL A 16 18.45 10.77 -33.06
C VAL A 16 17.86 9.80 -32.06
N GLU A 17 18.30 8.54 -32.10
CA GLU A 17 17.94 7.55 -31.08
C GLU A 17 18.29 8.16 -29.73
N LYS A 18 17.28 8.67 -29.02
CA LYS A 18 17.46 9.16 -27.66
C LYS A 18 17.93 7.95 -26.86
N PRO A 19 19.05 8.04 -26.12
CA PRO A 19 19.46 6.95 -25.27
C PRO A 19 18.30 6.59 -24.34
N GLU A 20 18.01 5.30 -24.21
CA GLU A 20 16.96 4.82 -23.29
C GLU A 20 17.20 5.44 -21.91
N PRO A 21 16.18 6.06 -21.30
CA PRO A 21 16.33 6.64 -19.98
C PRO A 21 16.73 5.55 -19.00
N LYS A 22 17.56 5.91 -18.01
CA LYS A 22 17.94 4.95 -16.97
C LYS A 22 16.69 4.53 -16.17
N PRO A 23 16.55 3.24 -15.80
CA PRO A 23 15.48 2.81 -14.94
C PRO A 23 15.46 3.57 -13.61
N PRO A 24 14.29 3.92 -13.10
CA PRO A 24 14.18 4.56 -11.80
C PRO A 24 14.59 3.59 -10.70
N VAL A 25 15.19 4.13 -9.63
CA VAL A 25 15.46 3.35 -8.42
C VAL A 25 14.16 3.16 -7.66
N LEU A 26 13.84 1.91 -7.32
CA LEU A 26 12.64 1.53 -6.59
C LEU A 26 12.98 1.20 -5.13
N GLU A 27 12.12 1.68 -4.24
CA GLU A 27 12.16 1.32 -2.83
C GLU A 27 11.73 -0.15 -2.68
N PRO A 28 12.42 -0.93 -1.82
CA PRO A 28 11.96 -2.28 -1.48
C PRO A 28 10.67 -2.19 -0.66
N CYS A 29 9.76 -3.14 -0.90
CA CYS A 29 8.53 -3.30 -0.12
C CYS A 29 8.88 -3.38 1.38
N PRO A 30 8.31 -2.52 2.24
CA PRO A 30 8.64 -2.50 3.67
C PRO A 30 8.10 -3.72 4.43
N ILE A 31 7.24 -4.54 3.82
CA ILE A 31 6.65 -5.73 4.44
C ILE A 31 7.43 -6.99 4.08
N CYS A 32 7.68 -7.23 2.78
CA CYS A 32 8.33 -8.47 2.31
C CYS A 32 9.71 -8.27 1.66
N GLY A 33 10.21 -7.03 1.57
CA GLY A 33 11.52 -6.73 0.99
C GLY A 33 11.61 -6.86 -0.53
N ARG A 34 10.57 -7.35 -1.22
CA ARG A 34 10.54 -7.45 -2.68
C ARG A 34 10.59 -6.07 -3.33
N THR A 35 11.37 -5.94 -4.40
CA THR A 35 11.42 -4.72 -5.22
C THR A 35 10.79 -5.04 -6.59
N PRO A 36 9.73 -4.32 -6.99
CA PRO A 36 9.08 -4.56 -8.28
C PRO A 36 10.01 -4.17 -9.44
N LYS A 37 9.71 -4.64 -10.65
CA LYS A 37 10.50 -4.30 -11.84
C LYS A 37 9.88 -3.15 -12.62
N PRO A 38 10.63 -2.06 -12.89
CA PRO A 38 10.14 -0.98 -13.71
C PRO A 38 10.21 -1.40 -15.20
N LYS A 39 9.19 -1.06 -15.97
CA LYS A 39 9.13 -1.26 -17.42
C LYS A 39 8.94 0.09 -18.10
N TYR A 40 9.81 0.38 -19.05
CA TYR A 40 9.73 1.59 -19.86
C TYR A 40 8.70 1.39 -20.96
N VAL A 41 7.76 2.32 -21.09
CA VAL A 41 6.71 2.27 -22.09
C VAL A 41 6.54 3.64 -22.75
N TYR A 42 6.16 3.60 -24.04
CA TYR A 42 5.77 4.77 -24.81
C TYR A 42 4.24 4.83 -24.80
N ASP A 43 3.67 5.87 -24.19
CA ASP A 43 2.22 6.03 -24.13
C ASP A 43 1.75 6.80 -25.36
N ALA A 44 1.29 6.07 -26.37
CA ALA A 44 0.66 6.65 -27.56
C ALA A 44 -0.85 6.87 -27.39
N ILE A 45 -1.44 6.51 -26.24
CA ILE A 45 -2.90 6.32 -26.10
C ILE A 45 -3.58 7.48 -25.37
N LEU A 46 -2.88 8.21 -24.49
CA LEU A 46 -3.53 9.16 -23.58
C LEU A 46 -3.70 10.61 -24.07
N ILE A 47 -3.13 11.00 -25.22
CA ILE A 47 -3.25 12.40 -25.71
C ILE A 47 -3.67 12.44 -27.18
N ARG A 48 -4.92 12.05 -27.47
CA ARG A 48 -5.54 12.25 -28.81
C ARG A 48 -5.77 13.72 -29.19
N TYR A 49 -5.37 14.70 -28.37
CA TYR A 49 -5.62 16.13 -28.64
C TYR A 49 -4.38 17.02 -28.77
N TYR A 50 -3.17 16.57 -28.44
CA TYR A 50 -1.93 17.31 -28.69
C TYR A 50 -0.78 16.31 -28.86
N CYS A 51 -0.06 16.40 -29.97
CA CYS A 51 1.05 15.51 -30.33
C CYS A 51 2.21 15.57 -29.31
N GLN A 52 2.22 14.72 -28.28
CA GLN A 52 3.44 14.34 -27.56
C GLN A 52 3.36 12.85 -27.18
N GLU A 53 4.27 12.04 -27.73
CA GLU A 53 4.57 10.71 -27.20
C GLU A 53 5.27 10.91 -25.85
N ASP A 54 4.53 10.67 -24.76
CA ASP A 54 5.11 10.69 -23.43
C ASP A 54 5.62 9.30 -23.08
N SER A 55 6.90 9.25 -22.72
CA SER A 55 7.53 8.02 -22.24
C SER A 55 7.48 7.97 -20.72
N VAL A 56 7.09 6.82 -20.17
CA VAL A 56 6.90 6.65 -18.72
C VAL A 56 7.40 5.29 -18.24
N TRP A 57 7.71 5.22 -16.95
CA TRP A 57 8.02 3.97 -16.26
C TRP A 57 6.79 3.48 -15.50
N LEU A 58 6.37 2.26 -15.78
CA LEU A 58 5.32 1.54 -15.08
C LEU A 58 5.90 0.37 -14.28
N LEU A 59 5.14 -0.16 -13.33
CA LEU A 59 5.52 -1.39 -12.63
C LEU A 59 5.03 -2.61 -13.42
N SER A 60 5.93 -3.55 -13.70
CA SER A 60 5.61 -4.75 -14.49
C SER A 60 5.40 -6.01 -13.65
N GLU A 61 6.06 -6.09 -12.49
CA GLU A 61 5.92 -7.19 -11.54
C GLU A 61 5.55 -6.59 -10.19
N TRP A 62 4.30 -6.74 -9.79
CA TRP A 62 3.77 -6.15 -8.56
C TRP A 62 3.97 -7.14 -7.40
N CYS A 63 4.13 -6.62 -6.17
CA CYS A 63 4.12 -7.46 -4.98
C CYS A 63 2.69 -7.55 -4.40
N ASP A 64 2.39 -8.61 -3.66
CA ASP A 64 1.10 -8.85 -3.00
C ASP A 64 0.70 -7.79 -1.94
N HIS A 65 1.56 -6.80 -1.69
CA HIS A 65 1.27 -5.65 -0.82
C HIS A 65 1.08 -4.34 -1.58
N SER A 66 0.97 -4.39 -2.92
CA SER A 66 0.87 -3.19 -3.76
C SER A 66 -0.35 -2.35 -3.42
N ALA A 67 -1.52 -2.98 -3.21
CA ALA A 67 -2.74 -2.29 -2.83
C ALA A 67 -2.55 -1.48 -1.54
N SER A 68 -1.91 -2.10 -0.54
CA SER A 68 -1.55 -1.45 0.72
C SER A 68 -0.61 -0.27 0.49
N ILE A 69 0.49 -0.47 -0.24
CA ILE A 69 1.47 0.59 -0.53
C ILE A 69 0.81 1.77 -1.25
N PHE A 70 -0.02 1.50 -2.26
CA PHE A 70 -0.69 2.53 -3.04
C PHE A 70 -1.75 3.28 -2.25
N SER A 71 -2.34 2.66 -1.22
CA SER A 71 -3.27 3.34 -0.31
C SER A 71 -2.64 4.46 0.53
N PHE A 72 -1.29 4.49 0.64
CA PHE A 72 -0.56 5.55 1.35
C PHE A 72 -0.09 6.70 0.45
N ALA A 73 -0.13 6.53 -0.88
CA ALA A 73 0.40 7.50 -1.82
C ALA A 73 -0.71 8.36 -2.45
N PRO A 74 -0.42 9.61 -2.85
CA PRO A 74 -1.38 10.47 -3.55
C PRO A 74 -1.97 9.83 -4.82
N PHE A 75 -3.18 10.24 -5.20
CA PHE A 75 -3.88 9.69 -6.37
C PHE A 75 -3.24 10.10 -7.71
N GLU A 76 -2.56 11.24 -7.78
CA GLU A 76 -2.11 11.87 -9.03
C GLU A 76 -0.71 11.45 -9.50
N ASP A 77 -0.03 10.54 -8.77
CA ASP A 77 1.32 10.12 -9.09
C ASP A 77 1.36 8.94 -10.08
N LYS A 78 2.34 8.96 -11.01
CA LYS A 78 2.70 7.80 -11.84
C LYS A 78 3.13 6.62 -10.96
N ASP A 79 2.96 5.38 -11.44
CA ASP A 79 3.16 4.16 -10.66
C ASP A 79 4.48 4.11 -9.87
N VAL A 80 5.61 4.48 -10.50
CA VAL A 80 6.92 4.42 -9.85
C VAL A 80 7.09 5.47 -8.73
N PRO A 81 6.89 6.78 -8.96
CA PRO A 81 6.84 7.76 -7.88
C PRO A 81 5.88 7.38 -6.77
N LYS A 82 4.67 6.94 -7.14
CA LYS A 82 3.61 6.54 -6.23
C LYS A 82 4.05 5.38 -5.33
N TRP A 83 4.69 4.36 -5.90
CA TRP A 83 5.26 3.24 -5.16
C TRP A 83 6.31 3.67 -4.14
N ASN A 84 7.27 4.49 -4.57
CA ASN A 84 8.36 4.95 -3.71
C ASN A 84 7.84 5.80 -2.54
N ILE A 85 6.87 6.69 -2.80
CA ILE A 85 6.20 7.48 -1.75
C ILE A 85 5.46 6.56 -0.78
N GLY A 86 4.64 5.65 -1.29
CA GLY A 86 3.89 4.69 -0.49
C GLY A 86 4.81 3.82 0.39
N CYS A 87 5.92 3.31 -0.16
CA CYS A 87 6.88 2.52 0.60
C CYS A 87 7.52 3.31 1.73
N ARG A 88 7.93 4.56 1.48
CA ARG A 88 8.53 5.42 2.52
C ARG A 88 7.55 5.72 3.65
N LEU A 89 6.30 6.02 3.32
CA LEU A 89 5.25 6.29 4.31
C LEU A 89 4.89 5.03 5.11
N LEU A 90 4.75 3.88 4.44
CA LEU A 90 4.41 2.62 5.10
C LEU A 90 5.54 2.11 5.99
N ARG A 91 6.81 2.35 5.64
CA ARG A 91 7.98 1.90 6.42
C ARG A 91 7.97 2.38 7.86
N THR A 92 7.60 3.64 8.10
CA THR A 92 7.53 4.20 9.46
C THR A 92 6.43 3.54 10.29
N ILE A 93 5.33 3.15 9.65
CA ILE A 93 4.20 2.50 10.28
C ILE A 93 4.50 1.04 10.61
N VAL A 94 5.09 0.30 9.66
CA VAL A 94 5.51 -1.10 9.84
C VAL A 94 6.56 -1.22 10.95
N ALA A 95 7.46 -0.24 11.06
CA ALA A 95 8.47 -0.22 12.11
C ALA A 95 7.89 -0.17 13.53
N VAL A 96 6.65 0.31 13.69
CA VAL A 96 5.96 0.21 14.97
C VAL A 96 5.42 -1.22 15.10
N PRO A 97 5.72 -1.97 16.18
CA PRO A 97 5.22 -3.34 16.37
C PRO A 97 3.75 -3.35 16.80
N VAL A 98 2.96 -4.31 16.32
CA VAL A 98 1.57 -4.49 16.80
C VAL A 98 1.61 -4.96 18.26
N PRO A 99 0.91 -4.29 19.19
CA PRO A 99 0.90 -4.70 20.58
C PRO A 99 0.09 -5.99 20.78
N GLU A 100 0.47 -6.74 21.82
CA GLU A 100 -0.28 -7.88 22.34
C GLU A 100 -1.72 -7.48 22.68
N CYS A 101 -2.64 -8.43 22.55
CA CYS A 101 -4.03 -8.22 22.91
C CYS A 101 -4.16 -8.07 24.44
N PRO A 102 -4.69 -6.94 24.96
CA PRO A 102 -4.99 -6.77 26.38
C PRO A 102 -5.94 -7.82 26.98
N VAL A 103 -6.69 -8.52 26.13
CA VAL A 103 -7.71 -9.51 26.53
C VAL A 103 -7.09 -10.89 26.69
N CYS A 104 -6.63 -11.51 25.59
CA CYS A 104 -6.06 -12.86 25.62
C CYS A 104 -4.56 -12.91 25.92
N GLY A 105 -3.85 -11.78 25.89
CA GLY A 105 -2.39 -11.71 26.07
C GLY A 105 -1.58 -12.18 24.85
N GLU A 106 -2.23 -12.60 23.76
CA GLU A 106 -1.55 -13.12 22.58
C GLU A 106 -1.14 -11.99 21.62
N LYS A 107 -0.06 -12.22 20.87
CA LYS A 107 0.28 -11.37 19.72
C LYS A 107 -0.67 -11.69 18.56
N PRO A 108 -1.42 -10.70 18.07
CA PRO A 108 -2.30 -10.93 16.93
C PRO A 108 -1.48 -11.19 15.67
N THR A 109 -2.04 -11.98 14.76
CA THR A 109 -1.42 -12.31 13.47
C THR A 109 -1.86 -11.31 12.42
N VAL A 110 -0.94 -10.85 11.56
CA VAL A 110 -1.27 -10.06 10.38
C VAL A 110 -1.40 -11.01 9.19
N GLN A 111 -2.57 -11.03 8.55
CA GLN A 111 -2.84 -11.88 7.38
C GLN A 111 -3.29 -11.01 6.20
N PRO A 112 -2.81 -11.27 4.98
CA PRO A 112 -3.36 -10.62 3.80
C PRO A 112 -4.82 -11.08 3.60
N ASP A 113 -5.71 -10.13 3.36
CA ASP A 113 -7.06 -10.44 2.92
C ASP A 113 -7.03 -11.00 1.51
N THR A 114 -7.66 -12.16 1.30
CA THR A 114 -7.63 -12.89 0.02
C THR A 114 -8.34 -12.18 -1.12
N GLU A 115 -9.22 -11.22 -0.83
CA GLU A 115 -9.98 -10.49 -1.84
C GLU A 115 -9.36 -9.13 -2.18
N SER A 116 -8.76 -8.44 -1.19
CA SER A 116 -8.29 -7.05 -1.36
C SER A 116 -6.79 -6.85 -1.28
N ASP A 117 -5.99 -7.88 -0.93
CA ASP A 117 -4.55 -7.76 -0.64
C ASP A 117 -4.24 -6.71 0.45
N ILE A 118 -5.26 -6.36 1.23
CA ILE A 118 -5.15 -5.46 2.37
C ILE A 118 -4.93 -6.32 3.62
N PRO A 119 -3.85 -6.11 4.38
CA PRO A 119 -3.55 -6.89 5.56
C PRO A 119 -4.54 -6.59 6.67
N GLN A 120 -5.12 -7.66 7.21
CA GLN A 120 -6.03 -7.67 8.34
C GLN A 120 -5.32 -8.15 9.60
N LEU A 121 -5.79 -7.65 10.74
CA LEU A 121 -5.35 -8.14 12.04
C LEU A 121 -6.30 -9.24 12.55
N VAL A 122 -5.74 -10.41 12.86
CA VAL A 122 -6.46 -11.58 13.36
C VAL A 122 -6.03 -11.88 14.79
N CYS A 123 -7.01 -11.99 15.69
CA CYS A 123 -6.83 -12.38 17.08
C CYS A 123 -7.84 -13.45 17.46
N SER A 124 -7.51 -14.29 18.44
CA SER A 124 -8.43 -15.25 19.06
C SER A 124 -9.71 -14.59 19.61
N CYS A 125 -9.64 -13.32 20.02
CA CYS A 125 -10.81 -12.55 20.46
C CYS A 125 -11.66 -11.96 19.32
N ASN A 126 -11.35 -12.20 18.03
CA ASN A 126 -12.01 -11.53 16.91
C ASN A 126 -13.54 -11.73 16.89
N GLU A 127 -14.04 -12.92 17.23
CA GLU A 127 -15.49 -13.18 17.33
C GLU A 127 -16.17 -12.21 18.31
N LEU A 128 -15.49 -11.89 19.43
CA LEU A 128 -15.99 -10.99 20.46
C LEU A 128 -15.81 -9.50 20.11
N LEU A 129 -14.84 -9.19 19.25
CA LEU A 129 -14.59 -7.83 18.78
C LEU A 129 -15.57 -7.40 17.67
N GLY A 130 -16.32 -8.35 17.09
CA GLY A 130 -17.15 -8.16 15.90
C GLY A 130 -16.39 -8.58 14.65
N ASN A 131 -17.01 -9.45 13.84
CA ASN A 131 -16.42 -10.20 12.72
C ASN A 131 -15.63 -9.39 11.70
N ASP A 132 -15.82 -8.07 11.64
CA ASP A 132 -15.01 -7.20 10.80
C ASP A 132 -13.65 -7.01 11.47
N GLY A 133 -12.68 -7.83 11.06
CA GLY A 133 -11.27 -7.65 11.37
C GLY A 133 -10.84 -6.22 11.06
N ILE A 134 -9.76 -5.75 11.70
CA ILE A 134 -9.25 -4.41 11.39
C ILE A 134 -8.59 -4.48 10.02
N THR A 135 -9.34 -4.04 9.01
CA THR A 135 -8.87 -3.87 7.64
C THR A 135 -7.84 -2.76 7.59
N ASN A 136 -6.73 -3.05 6.89
CA ASN A 136 -5.54 -2.23 6.82
C ASN A 136 -4.95 -1.94 8.22
N VAL A 137 -4.38 -2.97 8.85
CA VAL A 137 -3.70 -2.85 10.15
C VAL A 137 -2.77 -1.64 10.22
N TYR A 138 -2.07 -1.33 9.12
CA TYR A 138 -1.10 -0.26 9.08
C TYR A 138 -1.76 1.11 9.26
N GLN A 139 -2.98 1.33 8.74
CA GLN A 139 -3.72 2.57 8.98
C GLN A 139 -4.45 2.58 10.32
N ARG A 140 -4.96 1.42 10.76
CA ARG A 140 -5.94 1.32 11.87
C ARG A 140 -5.38 0.66 13.13
N LYS A 141 -4.06 0.61 13.28
CA LYS A 141 -3.38 -0.01 14.42
C LYS A 141 -3.80 0.53 15.79
N HIS A 142 -4.11 1.81 15.88
CA HIS A 142 -4.57 2.43 17.12
C HIS A 142 -6.01 2.00 17.46
N GLU A 143 -6.82 1.62 16.47
CA GLU A 143 -8.15 1.08 16.66
C GLU A 143 -8.13 -0.31 17.29
N TRP A 144 -7.11 -1.12 16.98
CA TRP A 144 -6.87 -2.42 17.60
C TRP A 144 -6.82 -2.32 19.12
N ILE A 145 -5.97 -1.41 19.61
CA ILE A 145 -5.78 -1.17 21.03
C ILE A 145 -7.11 -0.74 21.66
N ARG A 146 -7.81 0.21 21.03
CA ARG A 146 -9.10 0.72 21.53
C ARG A 146 -10.16 -0.38 21.62
N ARG A 147 -10.33 -1.21 20.58
CA ARG A 147 -11.32 -2.30 20.55
C ARG A 147 -11.03 -3.33 21.63
N CYS A 148 -9.77 -3.72 21.81
CA CYS A 148 -9.41 -4.69 22.85
C CYS A 148 -9.62 -4.16 24.27
N VAL A 149 -9.24 -2.91 24.55
CA VAL A 149 -9.46 -2.31 25.88
C VAL A 149 -10.96 -2.22 26.19
N ALA A 150 -11.79 -1.90 25.19
CA ALA A 150 -13.24 -1.87 25.37
C ALA A 150 -13.81 -3.27 25.67
N LEU A 151 -13.33 -4.32 24.99
CA LEU A 151 -13.73 -5.69 25.26
C LEU A 151 -13.33 -6.13 26.67
N LYS A 152 -12.09 -5.85 27.08
CA LYS A 152 -11.60 -6.16 28.42
C LYS A 152 -12.49 -5.57 29.51
N ARG A 153 -12.82 -4.28 29.42
CA ARG A 153 -13.73 -3.61 30.37
C ARG A 153 -15.09 -4.29 30.46
N LYS A 154 -15.64 -4.77 29.33
CA LYS A 154 -16.92 -5.49 29.35
C LYS A 154 -16.79 -6.82 30.09
N GLN A 155 -15.71 -7.57 29.88
CA GLN A 155 -15.48 -8.84 30.57
C GLN A 155 -15.24 -8.65 32.07
N ASP A 156 -14.44 -7.65 32.46
CA ASP A 156 -14.18 -7.31 33.85
C ASP A 156 -15.50 -6.96 34.58
N ASN A 157 -16.36 -6.13 33.96
CA ASN A 157 -17.65 -5.77 34.53
C ASN A 157 -18.60 -6.98 34.71
N VAL A 158 -18.61 -7.92 33.77
CA VAL A 158 -19.43 -9.14 33.88
C VAL A 158 -18.92 -10.02 35.02
N SER A 159 -17.61 -10.21 35.12
CA SER A 159 -16.99 -10.99 36.20
C SER A 159 -17.26 -10.39 37.58
N GLU A 160 -17.24 -9.06 37.71
CA GLU A 160 -17.56 -8.37 38.96
C GLU A 160 -19.03 -8.58 39.36
N MET A 161 -19.95 -8.50 38.39
CA MET A 161 -21.37 -8.80 38.64
C MET A 161 -21.61 -10.25 39.07
N GLU A 162 -20.95 -11.21 38.43
CA GLU A 162 -21.06 -12.64 38.78
C GLU A 162 -20.55 -12.92 40.20
N GLN A 163 -19.46 -12.27 40.62
CA GLN A 163 -18.94 -12.37 41.99
C GLN A 163 -19.94 -11.80 43.01
N LEU A 164 -20.52 -10.62 42.76
CA LEU A 164 -21.51 -10.01 43.64
C LEU A 164 -22.77 -10.88 43.82
N ILE A 165 -23.21 -11.56 42.75
CA ILE A 165 -24.35 -12.49 42.80
C ILE A 165 -23.97 -13.78 43.56
N GLY A 166 -22.76 -14.30 43.37
CA GLY A 166 -22.27 -15.50 44.04
C GLY A 166 -22.05 -15.32 45.55
N GLU A 167 -21.66 -14.13 45.99
CA GLU A 167 -21.50 -13.79 47.42
C GLU A 167 -22.83 -13.54 48.14
N THR A 168 -23.93 -13.36 47.40
CA THR A 168 -25.28 -13.12 47.96
C THR A 168 -26.15 -14.38 48.03
N GLN A 169 -25.64 -15.55 47.63
CA GLN A 169 -26.28 -16.87 47.77
C GLN A 169 -25.74 -17.66 48.96
#